data_AF-A0A183EFU4-F1
#
_entry.id   AF-A0A183EFU4-F1
#
_cell.length_a   1.000
_cell.length_b   1.000
_cell.length_c   1.000
_cell.angle_alpha   90.00
_cell.angle_beta   90.00
_cell.angle_gamma   90.00
#
_symmetry.space_group_name_H-M   'P 1'
#
loop_
_entity.id
_entity.type
_entity.pdbx_description
1 polymer ?
#
loop_
_entity_poly.entity_id
_entity_poly.type
_entity_poly.pdbx_seq_one_letter_code
_entity_poly.pdbx_strand_id
1 'polypeptide(L)'
;LILTALPVSFQQVFYEHIVSVLDSEALHGLHATINAVALILTALPVSFQQVFYEHIVSVLDSEALHGDPSVCFGNLESECFLLTENQLLTNLALGHAYLQHCSTISLAALPEFVRDQLAPKLVTEAQLIFVLRLVVPILQRFYDAKERSKQIQDLAVDVYKMTVKVNERVGVLKYEDSICDLLYHMKYMYVGDFVKNEAEQAIQRLSPSMRDKLKYISHTQVSSTTTTSSEHSPQKNSFLSTSSLF
;
A
#
# COMPACT_ATOMS: atom_id res chain seq x y z
N LEU A 1 -29.06 10.79 -0.89
CA LEU A 1 -28.49 11.70 -1.91
C LEU A 1 -28.93 13.16 -1.68
N ILE A 2 -28.92 13.63 -0.42
CA ILE A 2 -29.27 15.03 -0.08
C ILE A 2 -28.06 15.96 -0.26
N LEU A 3 -26.85 15.43 -0.06
CA LEU A 3 -25.57 16.17 -0.16
C LEU A 3 -25.31 16.76 -1.56
N THR A 4 -25.77 16.09 -2.62
CA THR A 4 -25.62 16.56 -4.01
C THR A 4 -26.63 17.64 -4.38
N ALA A 5 -27.66 17.86 -3.55
CA ALA A 5 -28.70 18.86 -3.76
C ALA A 5 -28.42 20.17 -3.01
N LEU A 6 -27.34 20.23 -2.23
CA LEU A 6 -26.93 21.44 -1.52
C LEU A 6 -26.36 22.46 -2.52
N PRO A 7 -26.70 23.75 -2.42
CA PRO A 7 -26.25 24.81 -3.33
C PRO A 7 -24.82 25.30 -2.99
N VAL A 8 -23.94 24.39 -2.59
CA VAL A 8 -22.56 24.68 -2.18
C VAL A 8 -21.59 23.81 -2.98
N SER A 9 -20.32 24.23 -3.04
CA SER A 9 -19.30 23.48 -3.78
C SER A 9 -19.06 22.10 -3.18
N PHE A 10 -18.62 21.14 -4.00
CA PHE A 10 -18.28 19.80 -3.53
C PHE A 10 -17.19 19.80 -2.44
N GLN A 11 -16.23 20.73 -2.55
CA GLN A 11 -15.20 20.95 -1.56
C GLN A 11 -15.80 21.39 -0.21
N GLN A 12 -16.74 22.33 -0.25
CA GLN A 12 -17.41 22.80 0.95
C GLN A 12 -18.21 21.67 1.62
N VAL A 13 -18.95 20.88 0.84
CA VAL A 13 -19.69 19.72 1.38
C VAL A 13 -18.74 18.71 2.02
N PHE A 14 -17.58 18.44 1.40
CA PHE A 14 -16.60 17.50 1.93
C PHE A 14 -16.03 17.98 3.27
N TYR A 15 -15.53 19.21 3.36
CA TYR A 15 -14.92 19.67 4.60
C TYR A 15 -15.95 19.97 5.70
N GLU A 16 -17.04 20.67 5.38
CA GLU A 16 -18.00 21.13 6.39
C GLU A 16 -18.96 20.02 6.87
N HIS A 17 -19.14 18.95 6.10
CA HIS A 17 -20.10 17.89 6.44
C HIS A 17 -19.51 16.48 6.50
N ILE A 18 -18.34 16.23 5.90
CA ILE A 18 -17.74 14.89 5.90
C ILE A 18 -16.53 14.84 6.84
N VAL A 19 -15.56 15.74 6.68
CA VAL A 19 -14.37 15.78 7.54
C VAL A 19 -14.73 16.26 8.95
N SER A 20 -15.56 17.30 9.07
CA SER A 20 -16.00 17.83 10.36
C SER A 20 -16.67 16.80 11.28
N VAL A 21 -17.33 15.79 10.70
CA VAL A 21 -17.96 14.70 11.45
C VAL A 21 -16.89 13.81 12.09
N LEU A 22 -15.76 13.59 11.42
CA LEU A 22 -14.63 12.82 11.95
C LEU A 22 -13.91 13.56 13.08
N ASP A 23 -13.89 14.90 13.04
CA ASP A 23 -13.30 15.75 14.07
C ASP A 23 -14.23 15.94 15.28
N SER A 24 -15.54 15.88 15.08
CA SER A 24 -16.53 16.13 16.13
C SER A 24 -16.95 14.89 16.91
N GLU A 25 -16.65 13.68 16.42
CA GLU A 25 -17.14 12.47 17.03
C GLU A 25 -16.32 12.01 18.23
N ALA A 26 -17.00 11.45 19.23
CA ALA A 26 -16.32 10.78 20.33
C ALA A 26 -15.51 9.59 19.78
N LEU A 27 -14.25 9.46 20.22
CA LEU A 27 -13.35 8.36 19.84
C LEU A 27 -13.99 6.96 19.99
N HIS A 28 -14.97 6.83 20.90
CA HIS A 28 -15.83 5.66 21.07
C HIS A 28 -16.92 5.57 19.98
N GLY A 29 -16.52 5.28 18.75
CA GLY A 29 -17.41 5.19 17.58
C GLY A 29 -16.75 5.48 16.24
N LEU A 30 -15.54 6.08 16.28
CA LEU A 30 -14.84 6.60 15.11
C LEU A 30 -14.72 5.59 13.95
N HIS A 31 -14.49 4.31 14.21
CA HIS A 31 -14.44 3.28 13.16
C HIS A 31 -15.77 3.12 12.39
N ALA A 32 -16.89 3.13 13.09
CA ALA A 32 -18.20 3.00 12.47
C ALA A 32 -18.48 4.20 11.56
N THR A 33 -18.05 5.38 11.98
CA THR A 33 -18.26 6.63 11.26
C THR A 33 -17.32 6.79 10.09
N ILE A 34 -16.05 6.41 10.24
CA ILE A 34 -15.12 6.28 9.11
C ILE A 34 -15.73 5.38 8.03
N ASN A 35 -16.28 4.22 8.41
CA ASN A 35 -16.92 3.31 7.47
C ASN A 35 -18.16 3.93 6.82
N ALA A 36 -19.03 4.59 7.60
CA ALA A 36 -20.22 5.26 7.08
C ALA A 36 -19.86 6.38 6.09
N VAL A 37 -18.88 7.21 6.44
CA VAL A 37 -18.34 8.26 5.58
C VAL A 37 -17.79 7.67 4.29
N ALA A 38 -16.96 6.62 4.38
CA ALA A 38 -16.40 5.97 3.20
C ALA A 38 -17.49 5.39 2.27
N LEU A 39 -18.53 4.77 2.82
CA LEU A 39 -19.69 4.28 2.06
C LEU A 39 -20.44 5.41 1.35
N ILE A 40 -20.61 6.56 2.02
CA ILE A 40 -21.23 7.74 1.40
C ILE A 40 -20.34 8.26 0.27
N LEU A 41 -19.03 8.42 0.51
CA LEU A 41 -18.09 8.91 -0.48
C LEU A 41 -18.05 8.05 -1.74
N THR A 42 -18.08 6.71 -1.61
CA THR A 42 -18.06 5.80 -2.75
C THR A 42 -19.39 5.79 -3.53
N ALA A 43 -20.49 6.17 -2.89
CA ALA A 43 -21.79 6.33 -3.52
C ALA A 43 -22.01 7.71 -4.19
N LEU A 44 -21.16 8.70 -3.88
CA LEU A 44 -21.23 10.03 -4.46
C LEU A 44 -20.57 10.10 -5.87
N PRO A 45 -20.97 11.08 -6.71
CA PRO A 45 -20.37 11.30 -8.02
C PRO A 45 -18.85 11.45 -7.99
N VAL A 46 -18.19 11.16 -9.12
CA VAL A 46 -16.72 11.21 -9.27
C VAL A 46 -16.13 12.56 -8.80
N SER A 47 -16.83 13.67 -8.98
CA SER A 47 -16.38 14.99 -8.49
C SER A 47 -16.15 15.04 -6.98
N PHE A 48 -16.92 14.32 -6.17
CA PHE A 48 -16.67 14.21 -4.71
C PHE A 48 -15.48 13.32 -4.40
N GLN A 49 -15.31 12.24 -5.17
CA GLN A 49 -14.17 11.35 -5.02
C GLN A 49 -12.85 12.05 -5.38
N GLN A 50 -12.89 12.98 -6.34
CA GLN A 50 -11.75 13.83 -6.67
C GLN A 50 -11.36 14.74 -5.50
N VAL A 51 -12.33 15.39 -4.83
CA VAL A 51 -12.05 16.18 -3.62
C VAL A 51 -11.41 15.32 -2.53
N PHE A 52 -11.87 14.08 -2.36
CA PHE A 52 -11.25 13.14 -1.43
C PHE A 52 -9.78 12.82 -1.83
N TYR A 53 -9.49 12.62 -3.11
CA TYR A 53 -8.13 12.40 -3.59
C TYR A 53 -7.23 13.62 -3.35
N GLU A 54 -7.74 14.82 -3.62
CA GLU A 54 -7.04 16.08 -3.32
C GLU A 54 -6.77 16.23 -1.82
N HIS A 55 -7.72 15.83 -0.98
CA HIS A 55 -7.54 15.78 0.48
C HIS A 55 -6.42 14.81 0.88
N ILE A 56 -6.42 13.58 0.39
CA ILE A 56 -5.33 12.60 0.67
C ILE A 56 -3.97 13.11 0.20
N VAL A 57 -3.92 13.78 -0.96
CA VAL A 57 -2.69 14.44 -1.44
C VAL A 57 -2.26 15.54 -0.47
N SER A 58 -3.19 16.35 0.04
CA SER A 58 -2.89 17.42 1.01
C SER A 58 -2.35 16.88 2.35
N VAL A 59 -2.76 15.67 2.76
CA VAL A 59 -2.23 15.02 3.98
C VAL A 59 -0.73 14.77 3.86
N LEU A 60 -0.20 14.51 2.65
CA LEU A 60 1.25 14.36 2.43
C LEU A 60 2.03 15.64 2.75
N ASP A 61 1.39 16.80 2.63
CA ASP A 61 2.01 18.10 2.92
C ASP A 61 1.94 18.44 4.44
N SER A 62 1.34 17.57 5.28
CA SER A 62 1.25 17.79 6.73
C SER A 62 2.61 17.74 7.45
N GLU A 63 2.75 18.50 8.54
CA GLU A 63 3.99 18.53 9.34
C GLU A 63 4.34 17.15 9.91
N ALA A 64 3.33 16.34 10.26
CA ALA A 64 3.52 14.98 10.78
C ALA A 64 4.34 14.09 9.83
N LEU A 65 4.14 14.24 8.52
CA LEU A 65 4.86 13.47 7.50
C LEU A 65 6.21 14.08 7.07
N HIS A 66 6.60 15.20 7.67
CA HIS A 66 7.94 15.76 7.52
C HIS A 66 8.87 15.44 8.70
N GLY A 67 8.32 14.86 9.77
CA GLY A 67 9.04 14.46 10.98
C GLY A 67 9.48 13.00 11.00
N ASP A 68 9.40 12.37 12.18
CA ASP A 68 9.82 10.98 12.40
C ASP A 68 8.86 9.99 11.70
N PRO A 69 9.35 9.09 10.83
CA PRO A 69 8.48 8.13 10.14
C PRO A 69 7.77 7.12 11.07
N SER A 70 8.19 7.01 12.34
CA SER A 70 7.54 6.17 13.35
C SER A 70 6.04 6.43 13.49
N VAL A 71 5.60 7.67 13.28
CA VAL A 71 4.19 8.09 13.38
C VAL A 71 3.29 7.33 12.41
N CYS A 72 3.85 6.83 11.30
CA CYS A 72 3.10 6.09 10.29
C CYS A 72 2.85 4.62 10.67
N PHE A 73 3.44 4.10 11.74
CA PHE A 73 3.26 2.72 12.18
C PHE A 73 2.21 2.56 13.29
N GLY A 74 1.64 3.67 13.76
CA GLY A 74 0.57 3.64 14.75
C GLY A 74 -0.69 2.92 14.27
N ASN A 75 -1.48 2.46 15.24
CA ASN A 75 -2.79 1.87 15.06
C ASN A 75 -3.86 2.82 15.60
N LEU A 76 -4.86 3.15 14.77
CA LEU A 76 -5.96 4.04 15.17
C LEU A 76 -6.73 3.49 16.38
N GLU A 77 -6.89 2.17 16.49
CA GLU A 77 -7.57 1.56 17.63
C GLU A 77 -6.87 1.87 18.96
N SER A 78 -5.53 1.87 18.95
CA SER A 78 -4.72 2.21 20.12
C SER A 78 -4.87 3.68 20.49
N GLU A 79 -4.88 4.59 19.51
CA GLU A 79 -5.13 6.02 19.75
C GLU A 79 -6.54 6.27 20.29
N CYS A 80 -7.56 5.60 19.73
CA CYS A 80 -8.94 5.66 20.23
C CYS A 80 -9.04 5.18 21.67
N PHE A 81 -8.35 4.09 22.02
CA PHE A 81 -8.31 3.57 23.39
C PHE A 81 -7.63 4.56 24.36
N LEU A 82 -6.57 5.22 23.91
CA LEU A 82 -5.83 6.22 24.70
C LEU A 82 -6.50 7.60 24.72
N LEU A 83 -7.61 7.76 23.98
CA LEU A 83 -8.31 9.02 23.79
C LEU A 83 -7.42 10.12 23.21
N THR A 84 -6.47 9.73 22.35
CA THR A 84 -5.58 10.65 21.64
C THR A 84 -6.10 10.89 20.24
N GLU A 85 -6.17 12.16 19.83
CA GLU A 85 -6.51 12.52 18.47
C GLU A 85 -5.29 12.40 17.55
N ASN A 86 -5.43 11.61 16.47
CA ASN A 86 -4.36 11.44 15.49
C ASN A 86 -4.93 11.56 14.07
N GLN A 87 -4.97 12.79 13.55
CA GLN A 87 -5.51 13.09 12.22
C GLN A 87 -4.81 12.30 11.11
N LEU A 88 -3.51 12.00 11.25
CA LEU A 88 -2.80 11.21 10.25
C LEU A 88 -3.36 9.79 10.17
N LEU A 89 -3.55 9.14 11.33
CA LEU A 89 -4.10 7.78 11.39
C LEU A 89 -5.59 7.74 11.06
N THR A 90 -6.35 8.77 11.42
CA THR A 90 -7.76 8.92 11.00
C THR A 90 -7.87 9.03 9.48
N ASN A 91 -7.04 9.86 8.83
CA ASN A 91 -7.02 9.98 7.38
C ASN A 91 -6.56 8.70 6.69
N LEU A 92 -5.60 7.99 7.28
CA LEU A 92 -5.16 6.70 6.77
C LEU A 92 -6.27 5.64 6.85
N ALA A 93 -6.96 5.56 7.99
CA ALA A 93 -8.09 4.67 8.18
C ALA A 93 -9.27 5.01 7.26
N LEU A 94 -9.53 6.30 7.03
CA LEU A 94 -10.51 6.75 6.03
C LEU A 94 -10.11 6.33 4.62
N GLY A 95 -8.82 6.45 4.27
CA GLY A 95 -8.24 5.90 3.06
C GLY A 95 -8.54 4.41 2.92
N HIS A 96 -8.23 3.62 3.93
CA HIS A 96 -8.51 2.17 3.95
C HIS A 96 -9.99 1.84 3.80
N ALA A 97 -10.87 2.54 4.51
CA ALA A 97 -12.31 2.33 4.42
C ALA A 97 -12.86 2.69 3.03
N TYR A 98 -12.42 3.82 2.44
CA TYR A 98 -12.78 4.16 1.07
C TYR A 98 -12.32 3.07 0.09
N LEU A 99 -11.07 2.62 0.23
CA LEU A 99 -10.51 1.55 -0.59
C LEU A 99 -11.25 0.23 -0.43
N GLN A 100 -11.78 -0.09 0.75
CA GLN A 100 -12.58 -1.30 0.96
C GLN A 100 -13.95 -1.22 0.27
N HIS A 101 -14.55 -0.03 0.21
CA HIS A 101 -15.90 0.17 -0.32
C HIS A 101 -15.95 0.62 -1.79
N CYS A 102 -14.84 1.04 -2.40
CA CYS A 102 -14.89 1.59 -3.74
C CYS A 102 -15.22 0.53 -4.81
N SER A 103 -15.96 0.93 -5.84
CA SER A 103 -16.37 0.04 -6.93
C SER A 103 -15.16 -0.46 -7.74
N THR A 104 -15.34 -1.51 -8.55
CA THR A 104 -14.30 -1.98 -9.48
C THR A 104 -13.86 -0.89 -10.48
N ILE A 105 -14.77 0.02 -10.85
CA ILE A 105 -14.47 1.15 -11.73
C ILE A 105 -13.55 2.13 -11.02
N SER A 106 -13.89 2.53 -9.78
CA SER A 106 -13.05 3.42 -8.97
C SER A 106 -11.70 2.78 -8.66
N LEU A 107 -11.67 1.47 -8.35
CA LEU A 107 -10.45 0.71 -8.10
C LEU A 107 -9.48 0.79 -9.28
N ALA A 108 -9.99 0.73 -10.52
CA ALA A 108 -9.16 0.79 -11.72
C ALA A 108 -8.42 2.12 -11.91
N ALA A 109 -8.90 3.22 -11.31
CA ALA A 109 -8.26 4.55 -11.38
C ALA A 109 -7.15 4.75 -10.33
N LEU A 110 -7.10 3.89 -9.29
CA LEU A 110 -6.18 4.08 -8.18
C LEU A 110 -4.69 3.97 -8.52
N PRO A 111 -4.24 3.07 -9.42
CA PRO A 111 -2.85 3.06 -9.86
C PRO A 111 -2.40 4.40 -10.47
N GLU A 112 -3.27 5.03 -11.26
CA GLU A 112 -2.98 6.34 -11.86
C GLU A 112 -2.96 7.43 -10.79
N PHE A 113 -3.89 7.40 -9.84
CA PHE A 113 -3.87 8.31 -8.69
C PHE A 113 -2.55 8.20 -7.88
N VAL A 114 -2.11 6.97 -7.57
CA VAL A 114 -0.85 6.75 -6.84
C VAL A 114 0.34 7.28 -7.64
N ARG A 115 0.43 6.93 -8.92
CA ARG A 115 1.57 7.30 -9.77
C ARG A 115 1.62 8.78 -10.10
N ASP A 116 0.48 9.40 -10.41
CA ASP A 116 0.43 10.71 -11.03
C ASP A 116 0.15 11.82 -9.99
N GLN A 117 -0.39 11.50 -8.81
CA GLN A 117 -0.68 12.48 -7.75
C GLN A 117 0.14 12.26 -6.46
N LEU A 118 0.24 11.02 -5.97
CA LEU A 118 0.96 10.75 -4.71
C LEU A 118 2.48 10.65 -4.91
N ALA A 119 2.94 9.86 -5.89
CA ALA A 119 4.36 9.63 -6.13
C ALA A 119 5.16 10.93 -6.36
N PRO A 120 4.67 11.96 -7.09
CA PRO A 120 5.38 13.22 -7.27
C PRO A 120 5.66 13.96 -5.96
N LYS A 121 4.77 13.85 -4.96
CA LYS A 121 4.87 14.52 -3.66
C LYS A 121 5.87 13.90 -2.70
N LEU A 122 6.29 12.65 -2.94
CA LEU A 122 7.19 11.94 -2.03
C LEU A 122 8.58 12.58 -1.96
N VAL A 123 8.91 13.09 -0.78
CA VAL A 123 10.21 13.69 -0.46
C VAL A 123 10.81 13.18 0.85
N THR A 124 10.00 12.67 1.78
CA THR A 124 10.43 12.09 3.06
C THR A 124 10.11 10.60 3.14
N GLU A 125 10.76 9.90 4.07
CA GLU A 125 10.46 8.51 4.37
C GLU A 125 9.06 8.33 4.98
N ALA A 126 8.60 9.25 5.83
CA ALA A 126 7.26 9.16 6.41
C ALA A 126 6.16 9.21 5.33
N GLN A 127 6.29 10.10 4.35
CA GLN A 127 5.37 10.16 3.20
C GLN A 127 5.39 8.86 2.39
N LEU A 128 6.57 8.28 2.16
CA LEU A 128 6.68 6.98 1.50
C LEU A 128 5.91 5.92 2.27
N ILE A 129 6.14 5.80 3.58
CA ILE A 129 5.48 4.78 4.41
C ILE A 129 3.97 4.99 4.43
N PHE A 130 3.48 6.22 4.55
CA PHE A 130 2.05 6.53 4.47
C PHE A 130 1.44 6.06 3.15
N VAL A 131 2.07 6.38 2.01
CA VAL A 131 1.59 5.93 0.69
C VAL A 131 1.67 4.42 0.55
N LEU A 132 2.75 3.78 1.00
CA LEU A 132 2.87 2.32 0.99
C LEU A 132 1.73 1.66 1.79
N ARG A 133 1.37 2.21 2.95
CA ARG A 133 0.22 1.73 3.74
C ARG A 133 -1.11 1.86 2.99
N LEU A 134 -1.29 2.86 2.11
CA LEU A 134 -2.47 2.96 1.24
C LEU A 134 -2.41 2.00 0.06
N VAL A 135 -1.22 1.69 -0.46
CA VAL A 135 -1.03 0.80 -1.61
C VAL A 135 -1.30 -0.67 -1.27
N VAL A 136 -0.98 -1.14 -0.05
CA VAL A 136 -1.18 -2.56 0.32
C VAL A 136 -2.63 -3.03 0.11
N PRO A 137 -3.68 -2.32 0.61
CA PRO A 137 -5.07 -2.70 0.32
C PRO A 137 -5.41 -2.68 -1.18
N ILE A 138 -4.81 -1.78 -1.96
CA ILE A 138 -5.04 -1.70 -3.41
C ILE A 138 -4.51 -2.97 -4.10
N LEU A 139 -3.28 -3.39 -3.76
CA LEU A 139 -2.68 -4.63 -4.28
C LEU A 139 -3.54 -5.85 -3.94
N GLN A 140 -4.00 -5.95 -2.69
CA GLN A 140 -4.86 -7.04 -2.25
C GLN A 140 -6.16 -7.09 -3.06
N ARG A 141 -6.84 -5.95 -3.23
CA ARG A 141 -8.10 -5.91 -3.98
C ARG A 141 -7.94 -6.26 -5.45
N PHE A 142 -6.86 -5.82 -6.08
CA PHE A 142 -6.59 -6.24 -7.46
C PHE A 142 -6.27 -7.73 -7.57
N TYR A 143 -5.54 -8.28 -6.61
CA TYR A 143 -5.24 -9.71 -6.56
C TYR A 143 -6.52 -10.53 -6.43
N ASP A 144 -7.41 -10.15 -5.51
CA ASP A 144 -8.70 -10.82 -5.28
C ASP A 144 -9.63 -10.73 -6.51
N ALA A 145 -9.53 -9.66 -7.29
CA ALA A 145 -10.31 -9.48 -8.51
C ALA A 145 -9.90 -10.40 -9.67
N LYS A 146 -8.77 -11.11 -9.60
CA LYS A 146 -8.23 -12.11 -10.56
C LYS A 146 -8.06 -11.69 -12.04
N GLU A 147 -8.63 -10.59 -12.49
CA GLU A 147 -8.63 -10.13 -13.89
C GLU A 147 -7.70 -8.92 -14.13
N ARG A 148 -6.98 -8.45 -13.09
CA ARG A 148 -6.21 -7.19 -13.13
C ARG A 148 -4.70 -7.38 -12.96
N SER A 149 -4.16 -8.50 -13.45
CA SER A 149 -2.73 -8.85 -13.31
C SER A 149 -1.77 -7.75 -13.77
N LYS A 150 -2.06 -7.09 -14.91
CA LYS A 150 -1.23 -5.99 -15.41
C LYS A 150 -1.23 -4.77 -14.48
N GLN A 151 -2.38 -4.39 -13.92
CA GLN A 151 -2.44 -3.24 -13.02
C GLN A 151 -1.70 -3.49 -11.71
N ILE A 152 -1.72 -4.73 -11.20
CA ILE A 152 -0.90 -5.14 -10.05
C ILE A 152 0.59 -5.00 -10.37
N GLN A 153 1.01 -5.48 -11.55
CA GLN A 153 2.40 -5.39 -12.01
C GLN A 153 2.85 -3.93 -12.15
N ASP A 154 2.06 -3.10 -12.83
CA ASP A 154 2.35 -1.68 -13.01
C ASP A 154 2.46 -0.95 -11.66
N LEU A 155 1.51 -1.20 -10.74
CA LEU A 155 1.53 -0.62 -9.40
C LEU A 155 2.75 -1.10 -8.59
N ALA A 156 3.13 -2.37 -8.71
CA ALA A 156 4.32 -2.91 -8.05
C ALA A 156 5.60 -2.22 -8.55
N VAL A 157 5.71 -1.99 -9.86
CA VAL A 157 6.83 -1.23 -10.46
C VAL A 157 6.83 0.21 -9.92
N ASP A 158 5.67 0.85 -9.79
CA ASP A 158 5.57 2.19 -9.22
C ASP A 158 6.00 2.21 -7.74
N VAL A 159 5.69 1.18 -6.95
CA VAL A 159 6.19 1.02 -5.57
C VAL A 159 7.73 0.98 -5.52
N TYR A 160 8.37 0.21 -6.41
CA TYR A 160 9.83 0.19 -6.51
C TYR A 160 10.38 1.57 -6.88
N LYS A 161 9.80 2.25 -7.87
CA LYS A 161 10.22 3.60 -8.30
C LYS A 161 10.07 4.64 -7.19
N MET A 162 8.97 4.61 -6.45
CA MET A 162 8.73 5.50 -5.30
C MET A 162 9.77 5.28 -4.20
N THR A 163 10.07 4.00 -3.91
CA THR A 163 11.10 3.64 -2.92
C THR A 163 12.48 4.16 -3.34
N VAL A 164 12.87 3.96 -4.61
CA VAL A 164 14.14 4.48 -5.15
C VAL A 164 14.19 6.00 -5.05
N LYS A 165 13.14 6.70 -5.50
CA LYS A 165 13.07 8.16 -5.47
C LYS A 165 13.33 8.72 -4.07
N VAL A 166 12.69 8.15 -3.06
CA VAL A 166 12.83 8.63 -1.67
C VAL A 166 14.16 8.21 -1.08
N ASN A 167 14.62 6.99 -1.37
CA ASN A 167 15.93 6.51 -0.92
C ASN A 167 17.09 7.36 -1.46
N GLU A 168 17.09 7.71 -2.75
CA GLU A 168 18.11 8.58 -3.36
C GLU A 168 18.13 9.99 -2.73
N ARG A 169 16.98 10.46 -2.23
CA ARG A 169 16.84 11.79 -1.63
C ARG A 169 17.22 11.82 -0.15
N VAL A 170 16.76 10.84 0.62
CA VAL A 170 16.97 10.75 2.08
C VAL A 170 18.31 10.09 2.41
N GLY A 171 18.83 9.24 1.51
CA GLY A 171 20.05 8.46 1.70
C GLY A 171 19.76 7.10 2.34
N VAL A 172 19.82 7.01 3.67
CA VAL A 172 19.55 5.77 4.41
C VAL A 172 18.18 5.91 5.06
N LEU A 173 17.29 4.96 4.78
CA LEU A 173 15.96 4.94 5.38
C LEU A 173 16.05 4.36 6.80
N LYS A 174 15.29 4.90 7.75
CA LYS A 174 15.26 4.43 9.14
C LYS A 174 14.56 3.08 9.27
N TYR A 175 13.56 2.82 8.42
CA TYR A 175 12.71 1.63 8.41
C TYR A 175 12.92 0.79 7.16
N GLU A 176 14.18 0.65 6.71
CA GLU A 176 14.54 -0.19 5.56
C GLU A 176 13.98 -1.61 5.66
N ASP A 177 14.01 -2.23 6.85
CA ASP A 177 13.52 -3.60 7.04
C ASP A 177 12.02 -3.71 6.71
N SER A 178 11.20 -2.83 7.28
CA SER A 178 9.75 -2.84 7.03
C SER A 178 9.41 -2.58 5.56
N ILE A 179 10.17 -1.70 4.89
CA ILE A 179 10.00 -1.44 3.46
C ILE A 179 10.43 -2.67 2.65
N CYS A 180 11.56 -3.30 2.99
CA CYS A 180 12.04 -4.50 2.31
C CYS A 180 11.07 -5.69 2.48
N ASP A 181 10.52 -5.88 3.67
CA ASP A 181 9.51 -6.90 3.95
C ASP A 181 8.27 -6.72 3.06
N LEU A 182 7.82 -5.48 2.87
CA LEU A 182 6.73 -5.19 1.94
C LEU A 182 7.10 -5.53 0.50
N LEU A 183 8.31 -5.19 0.04
CA LEU A 183 8.75 -5.52 -1.32
C LEU A 183 8.83 -7.03 -1.55
N TYR A 184 9.28 -7.79 -0.55
CA TYR A 184 9.25 -9.26 -0.59
C TYR A 184 7.83 -9.81 -0.57
N HIS A 185 6.97 -9.30 0.31
CA HIS A 185 5.56 -9.68 0.36
C HIS A 185 4.89 -9.44 -1.00
N MET A 186 5.17 -8.30 -1.63
CA MET A 186 4.67 -7.99 -2.95
C MET A 186 5.19 -8.96 -4.02
N LYS A 187 6.49 -9.27 -4.02
CA LYS A 187 7.09 -10.29 -4.90
C LYS A 187 6.37 -11.63 -4.76
N TYR A 188 6.25 -12.16 -3.55
CA TYR A 188 5.80 -13.54 -3.36
C TYR A 188 4.28 -13.69 -3.42
N MET A 189 3.51 -12.68 -2.98
CA MET A 189 2.07 -12.80 -2.89
C MET A 189 1.34 -12.28 -4.13
N TYR A 190 1.88 -11.27 -4.82
CA TYR A 190 1.11 -10.55 -5.85
C TYR A 190 1.70 -10.70 -7.25
N VAL A 191 3.01 -10.49 -7.43
CA VAL A 191 3.61 -10.33 -8.78
C VAL A 191 4.58 -11.42 -9.21
N GLY A 192 5.01 -12.31 -8.33
CA GLY A 192 6.00 -13.34 -8.65
C GLY A 192 7.24 -12.77 -9.35
N ASP A 193 7.57 -13.33 -10.51
CA ASP A 193 8.69 -12.89 -11.34
C ASP A 193 8.26 -11.98 -12.52
N PHE A 194 6.99 -11.58 -12.61
CA PHE A 194 6.48 -10.78 -13.73
C PHE A 194 7.11 -9.39 -13.85
N VAL A 195 7.59 -8.81 -12.74
CA VAL A 195 8.23 -7.48 -12.68
C VAL A 195 9.71 -7.58 -12.30
N LYS A 196 10.32 -8.75 -12.50
CA LYS A 196 11.67 -9.05 -12.01
C LYS A 196 12.71 -8.09 -12.59
N ASN A 197 12.67 -7.83 -13.89
CA ASN A 197 13.66 -6.98 -14.55
C ASN A 197 13.60 -5.53 -14.04
N GLU A 198 12.38 -5.00 -13.88
CA GLU A 198 12.12 -3.67 -13.34
C GLU A 198 12.53 -3.58 -11.87
N ALA A 199 12.23 -4.62 -11.08
CA ALA A 199 12.64 -4.71 -9.68
C ALA A 199 14.17 -4.74 -9.55
N GLU A 200 14.87 -5.53 -10.36
CA GLU A 200 16.34 -5.59 -10.37
C GLU A 200 16.96 -4.22 -10.69
N GLN A 201 16.46 -3.54 -11.73
CA GLN A 201 16.93 -2.21 -12.10
C GLN A 201 16.68 -1.18 -11.00
N ALA A 202 15.53 -1.24 -10.32
CA ALA A 202 15.23 -0.37 -9.19
C ALA A 202 16.14 -0.68 -8.00
N ILE A 203 16.32 -1.95 -7.64
CA ILE A 203 17.16 -2.38 -6.51
C ILE A 203 18.61 -1.91 -6.69
N GLN A 204 19.16 -1.97 -7.90
CA GLN A 204 20.52 -1.49 -8.16
C GLN A 204 20.74 -0.01 -7.78
N ARG A 205 19.69 0.80 -7.80
CA ARG A 205 19.73 2.23 -7.43
C ARG A 205 19.51 2.50 -5.94
N LEU A 206 19.07 1.52 -5.17
CA LEU A 206 18.89 1.65 -3.73
C LEU A 206 20.23 1.68 -2.97
N SER A 207 20.18 2.08 -1.70
CA SER A 207 21.32 2.07 -0.78
C SER A 207 21.99 0.68 -0.70
N PRO A 208 23.30 0.60 -0.42
CA PRO A 208 23.99 -0.69 -0.29
C PRO A 208 23.32 -1.64 0.72
N SER A 209 22.80 -1.08 1.82
CA SER A 209 22.07 -1.84 2.85
C SER A 209 20.81 -2.49 2.27
N MET A 210 19.94 -1.71 1.62
CA MET A 210 18.72 -2.24 1.02
C MET A 210 19.01 -3.26 -0.09
N ARG A 211 20.08 -3.05 -0.88
CA ARG A 211 20.49 -4.02 -1.90
C ARG A 211 20.84 -5.38 -1.31
N ASP A 212 21.56 -5.42 -0.20
CA ASP A 212 21.87 -6.69 0.47
C ASP A 212 20.61 -7.34 1.04
N LYS A 213 19.70 -6.55 1.62
CA LYS A 213 18.42 -7.04 2.13
C LYS A 213 17.53 -7.62 1.03
N LEU A 214 17.53 -7.00 -0.16
CA LEU A 214 16.67 -7.37 -1.30
C LEU A 214 17.33 -8.34 -2.31
N LYS A 215 18.51 -8.89 -2.01
CA LYS A 215 19.27 -9.73 -2.94
C LYS A 215 18.53 -10.98 -3.43
N TYR A 216 17.53 -11.48 -2.70
CA TYR A 216 16.74 -12.64 -3.12
C TYR A 216 15.55 -12.28 -4.02
N ILE A 217 15.25 -10.99 -4.19
CA ILE A 217 14.31 -10.56 -5.23
C ILE A 217 14.95 -10.70 -6.61
N SER A 218 16.23 -10.35 -6.71
CA SER A 218 17.07 -10.37 -7.91
C SER A 218 17.68 -11.75 -8.19
N HIS A 219 18.10 -12.50 -7.18
CA HIS A 219 18.62 -13.84 -7.39
C HIS A 219 17.50 -14.88 -7.49
N THR A 220 17.26 -15.41 -8.70
CA THR A 220 16.64 -16.73 -8.82
C THR A 220 17.54 -17.74 -8.12
N GLN A 221 16.96 -18.63 -7.31
CA GLN A 221 17.60 -19.92 -7.12
C GLN A 221 17.77 -20.52 -8.52
N VAL A 222 19.02 -20.67 -8.95
CA VAL A 222 19.34 -21.56 -10.07
C VAL A 222 18.84 -22.92 -9.59
N SER A 223 17.68 -23.35 -10.07
CA SER A 223 17.29 -24.74 -9.98
C SER A 223 18.46 -25.53 -10.55
N SER A 224 19.14 -26.26 -9.67
CA SER A 224 20.20 -27.17 -10.03
C SER A 224 19.58 -28.32 -10.84
N THR A 225 19.29 -28.08 -12.12
CA THR A 225 19.27 -29.13 -13.12
C THR A 225 20.70 -29.57 -13.33
N THR A 226 21.17 -30.40 -12.40
CA THR A 226 22.33 -31.25 -12.59
C THR A 226 22.08 -32.06 -13.85
N THR A 227 22.69 -31.61 -14.94
CA THR A 227 22.82 -32.39 -16.17
C THR A 227 23.87 -33.45 -15.87
N THR A 228 23.45 -34.62 -15.39
CA THR A 228 24.25 -35.84 -15.40
C THR A 228 23.65 -36.80 -16.41
N SER A 229 24.11 -36.67 -17.65
CA SER A 229 24.07 -37.73 -18.65
C SER A 229 25.13 -38.78 -18.30
N SER A 230 24.72 -39.94 -17.77
CA SER A 230 25.14 -41.30 -18.18
C SER A 230 24.90 -42.36 -17.09
N GLU A 231 23.94 -43.26 -17.38
CA GLU A 231 23.92 -44.72 -17.10
C GLU A 231 24.05 -45.27 -15.66
N HIS A 232 22.93 -45.72 -15.06
CA HIS A 232 22.55 -47.14 -14.85
C HIS A 232 21.36 -47.28 -13.88
N SER A 233 20.33 -48.04 -14.27
CA SER A 233 19.18 -48.49 -13.46
C SER A 233 19.42 -49.90 -12.86
N PRO A 234 18.50 -50.48 -12.05
CA PRO A 234 17.83 -49.99 -10.84
C PRO A 234 17.90 -51.01 -9.68
N GLN A 235 17.86 -50.61 -8.39
CA GLN A 235 17.50 -51.53 -7.31
C GLN A 235 16.65 -50.91 -6.19
N LYS A 236 15.60 -51.67 -5.84
CA LYS A 236 14.66 -51.52 -4.73
C LYS A 236 15.37 -51.26 -3.41
N ASN A 237 14.78 -50.41 -2.57
CA ASN A 237 14.42 -50.78 -1.20
C ASN A 237 13.37 -49.82 -0.62
N SER A 238 12.24 -50.42 -0.22
CA SER A 238 11.32 -49.95 0.80
C SER A 238 12.04 -49.71 2.13
N PHE A 239 11.62 -48.73 2.93
CA PHE A 239 11.09 -48.92 4.29
C PHE A 239 10.81 -47.56 5.00
N LEU A 240 9.57 -47.44 5.51
CA LEU A 240 9.04 -46.68 6.67
C LEU A 240 9.26 -45.14 6.76
N SER A 241 8.18 -44.35 6.66
CA SER A 241 7.21 -43.98 7.71
C SER A 241 7.76 -42.98 8.73
N THR A 242 7.21 -41.75 8.76
CA THR A 242 6.49 -41.18 9.92
C THR A 242 6.14 -39.70 9.71
N SER A 243 5.02 -39.31 10.32
CA SER A 243 4.68 -37.97 10.79
C SER A 243 3.96 -37.02 9.82
N SER A 244 2.65 -37.20 9.77
CA SER A 244 1.64 -36.18 9.52
C SER A 244 1.59 -35.16 10.67
N LEU A 245 1.75 -33.87 10.37
CA LEU A 245 1.23 -32.75 11.13
C LEU A 245 1.08 -31.56 10.17
N PHE A 246 -0.13 -31.39 9.64
CA PHE A 246 -0.89 -30.15 9.48
C PHE A 246 -2.34 -30.53 9.15
#